data_AF-A0A158C7L1-F1
#
_entry.id   AF-A0A158C7L1-F1
#
_cell.length_a   1.000
_cell.length_b   1.000
_cell.length_c   1.000
_cell.angle_alpha   90.00
_cell.angle_beta   90.00
_cell.angle_gamma   90.00
#
_symmetry.space_group_name_H-M   'P 1'
#
loop_
_entity.id
_entity.type
_entity.pdbx_description
1 polymer ?
#
loop_
_entity_poly.entity_id
_entity_poly.type
_entity_poly.pdbx_seq_one_letter_code
_entity_poly.pdbx_strand_id
1 'polypeptide(L)'
;MITANSKEIASESSGHQVVYMNPSVCITPAAPSPLPVPYPILTADGTGRLDDDTRHVKIGGKPVFTLNSAVSACNGNEPGTQKEVVSLKTGSSCYILTGSTNVKAEGAYVAFTGSTGMGNQM
;
A
#
# COMPACT_ATOMS: atom_id res chain seq x y z
N MET A 1 21.39 -1.82 -0.89
CA MET A 1 20.48 -1.67 0.25
C MET A 1 20.73 -0.32 0.89
N ILE A 2 19.75 0.59 0.87
CA ILE A 2 19.82 1.90 1.54
C ILE A 2 18.88 1.83 2.74
N THR A 3 19.32 2.30 3.90
CA THR A 3 18.61 2.08 5.16
C THR A 3 18.24 3.38 5.89
N ALA A 4 17.13 3.34 6.62
CA ALA A 4 16.69 4.34 7.58
C ALA A 4 16.25 3.62 8.86
N ASN A 5 16.67 4.11 10.03
CA ASN A 5 16.38 3.48 11.33
C ASN A 5 16.68 1.96 11.35
N SER A 6 17.80 1.56 10.72
CA SER A 6 18.24 0.16 10.59
C SER A 6 17.28 -0.76 9.79
N LYS A 7 16.39 -0.18 8.99
CA LYS A 7 15.45 -0.89 8.10
C LYS A 7 15.69 -0.46 6.66
N GLU A 8 15.45 -1.33 5.68
CA GLU A 8 15.61 -0.96 4.27
C GLU A 8 14.54 0.03 3.85
N ILE A 9 14.93 1.10 3.14
CA ILE A 9 13.99 2.08 2.60
C ILE A 9 13.23 1.47 1.42
N ALA A 10 11.90 1.58 1.46
CA ALA A 10 11.05 1.13 0.37
C ALA A 10 11.20 2.07 -0.84
N SER A 11 11.43 1.49 -2.01
CA SER A 11 11.52 2.15 -3.33
C SER A 11 10.94 1.23 -4.40
N GLU A 12 10.59 1.75 -5.58
CA GLU A 12 10.10 0.91 -6.69
C GLU A 12 11.14 -0.10 -7.21
N SER A 13 12.41 0.04 -6.79
CA SER A 13 13.48 -0.91 -7.10
C SER A 13 13.73 -1.92 -5.98
N SER A 14 13.14 -1.72 -4.79
CA SER A 14 13.45 -2.52 -3.59
C SER A 14 12.66 -3.82 -3.47
N GLY A 15 11.64 -4.04 -4.32
CA GLY A 15 10.82 -5.25 -4.30
C GLY A 15 9.97 -5.45 -3.03
N HIS A 16 9.82 -4.44 -2.17
CA HIS A 16 8.95 -4.54 -1.00
C HIS A 16 7.50 -4.71 -1.43
N GLN A 17 6.69 -5.51 -0.74
CA GLN A 17 5.23 -5.50 -0.91
C GLN A 17 4.61 -4.73 0.25
N VAL A 18 3.59 -3.90 -0.04
CA VAL A 18 2.84 -3.25 1.03
C VAL A 18 1.76 -4.21 1.51
N VAL A 19 1.91 -4.63 2.76
CA VAL A 19 0.94 -5.47 3.47
C VAL A 19 0.05 -4.56 4.31
N TYR A 20 -1.26 -4.66 4.12
CA TYR A 20 -2.22 -3.78 4.78
C TYR A 20 -2.60 -4.31 6.16
N MET A 21 -2.74 -3.41 7.11
CA MET A 21 -3.09 -3.74 8.50
C MET A 21 -4.53 -4.24 8.63
N ASN A 22 -5.42 -3.78 7.76
CA ASN A 22 -6.82 -4.17 7.70
C ASN A 22 -7.08 -5.07 6.48
N PRO A 23 -7.76 -6.22 6.63
CA PRO A 23 -8.31 -6.90 5.47
C PRO A 23 -9.37 -6.00 4.82
N SER A 24 -9.49 -6.07 3.51
CA SER A 24 -10.61 -5.44 2.80
C SER A 24 -11.86 -6.27 3.07
N VAL A 25 -12.81 -5.75 3.85
CA VAL A 25 -14.07 -6.45 4.12
C VAL A 25 -15.03 -6.15 2.98
N CYS A 26 -15.24 -7.10 2.08
CA CYS A 26 -16.14 -6.92 0.93
C CYS A 26 -17.45 -7.66 1.11
N ILE A 27 -18.51 -7.10 0.54
CA ILE A 27 -19.78 -7.81 0.39
C ILE A 27 -19.59 -8.87 -0.70
N THR A 28 -19.65 -10.13 -0.28
CA THR A 28 -19.38 -11.28 -1.15
C THR A 28 -20.65 -12.06 -1.38
N PRO A 29 -21.04 -12.32 -2.65
CA PRO A 29 -22.16 -13.20 -2.93
C PRO A 29 -21.87 -14.62 -2.45
N ALA A 30 -22.50 -15.02 -1.35
CA ALA A 30 -22.47 -16.36 -0.80
C ALA A 30 -23.88 -16.69 -0.28
N ALA A 31 -24.25 -17.97 -0.23
CA ALA A 31 -25.47 -18.38 0.46
C ALA A 31 -25.21 -18.34 1.98
N PRO A 32 -26.19 -17.93 2.83
CA PRO A 32 -27.59 -17.61 2.54
C PRO A 32 -27.90 -16.15 2.15
N SER A 33 -26.92 -15.25 2.15
CA SER A 33 -27.05 -13.83 1.79
C SER A 33 -25.65 -13.30 1.53
N PRO A 34 -25.46 -12.20 0.76
CA PRO A 34 -24.15 -11.57 0.71
C PRO A 34 -23.64 -11.31 2.14
N LEU A 35 -22.43 -11.75 2.43
CA LEU A 35 -21.80 -11.63 3.74
C LEU A 35 -20.59 -10.69 3.65
N PRO A 36 -20.29 -9.94 4.73
CA PRO A 36 -19.02 -9.24 4.84
C PRO A 36 -17.90 -10.27 5.02
N VAL A 37 -17.04 -10.44 4.01
CA VAL A 37 -15.92 -11.37 4.01
C VAL A 37 -14.60 -10.59 4.00
N PRO A 38 -13.67 -10.87 4.93
CA PRO A 38 -12.35 -10.24 4.93
C PRO A 38 -11.46 -10.85 3.84
N TYR A 39 -10.91 -9.99 2.98
CA TYR A 39 -9.92 -10.36 1.96
C TYR A 39 -8.54 -9.81 2.32
N PRO A 40 -7.48 -10.63 2.27
CA PRO A 40 -6.13 -10.10 2.28
C PRO A 40 -5.95 -9.29 0.99
N ILE A 41 -5.47 -8.06 1.15
CA ILE A 41 -5.09 -7.22 0.03
C ILE A 41 -3.59 -6.96 0.09
N LEU A 42 -2.97 -6.83 -1.08
CA LEU A 42 -1.53 -6.59 -1.24
C LEU A 42 -1.31 -5.71 -2.47
N THR A 43 -0.17 -5.03 -2.55
CA THR A 43 0.28 -4.46 -3.84
C THR A 43 0.51 -5.59 -4.86
N ALA A 44 0.34 -5.28 -6.15
CA ALA A 44 0.87 -6.15 -7.22
C ALA A 44 2.38 -6.41 -7.02
N ASP A 45 2.91 -7.49 -7.60
CA ASP A 45 4.29 -7.95 -7.43
C ASP A 45 5.32 -6.82 -7.27
N GLY A 46 6.06 -6.85 -6.16
CA GLY A 46 6.91 -5.75 -5.72
C GLY A 46 6.12 -4.60 -5.06
N THR A 47 6.67 -3.40 -5.18
CA THR A 47 6.20 -2.20 -4.45
C THR A 47 4.97 -1.54 -5.07
N GLY A 48 4.51 -2.05 -6.21
CA GLY A 48 3.54 -1.37 -7.06
C GLY A 48 4.14 -0.14 -7.76
N ARG A 49 3.26 0.63 -8.42
CA ARG A 49 3.61 1.92 -9.02
C ARG A 49 3.08 3.03 -8.12
N LEU A 50 3.93 4.01 -7.84
CA LEU A 50 3.51 5.21 -7.14
C LEU A 50 2.71 6.11 -8.09
N ASP A 51 1.54 6.56 -7.65
CA ASP A 51 0.79 7.62 -8.33
C ASP A 51 1.29 9.00 -7.90
N ASP A 52 1.72 9.12 -6.63
CA ASP A 52 2.42 10.28 -6.08
C ASP A 52 3.78 9.83 -5.51
N ASP A 53 4.86 10.37 -6.05
CA ASP A 53 6.23 9.91 -5.81
C ASP A 53 7.25 11.04 -5.62
N THR A 54 8.47 10.64 -5.26
CA THR A 54 9.62 11.53 -5.21
C THR A 54 10.17 11.75 -6.62
N ARG A 55 10.29 13.02 -7.04
CA ARG A 55 10.68 13.37 -8.42
C ARG A 55 12.19 13.36 -8.65
N HIS A 56 12.94 13.81 -7.64
CA HIS A 56 14.39 14.00 -7.67
C HIS A 56 15.13 12.95 -6.85
N VAL A 57 14.60 12.55 -5.69
CA VAL A 57 15.24 11.56 -4.81
C VAL A 57 14.92 10.16 -5.33
N LYS A 58 15.97 9.42 -5.70
CA LYS A 58 15.84 8.08 -6.29
C LYS A 58 16.75 7.08 -5.61
N ILE A 59 16.27 5.86 -5.44
CA ILE A 59 17.06 4.69 -5.04
C ILE A 59 17.02 3.70 -6.21
N GLY A 60 18.17 3.21 -6.65
CA GLY A 60 18.24 2.31 -7.81
C GLY A 60 17.69 2.94 -9.11
N GLY A 61 17.76 4.26 -9.24
CA GLY A 61 17.21 5.00 -10.40
C GLY A 61 15.69 5.13 -10.40
N LYS A 62 15.00 4.65 -9.36
CA LYS A 62 13.55 4.70 -9.24
C LYS A 62 13.09 5.52 -8.01
N PRO A 63 11.83 5.98 -8.00
CA PRO A 63 11.29 6.77 -6.91
C PRO A 63 11.28 6.03 -5.57
N VAL A 64 11.38 6.81 -4.49
CA VAL A 64 11.35 6.39 -3.09
C VAL A 64 9.94 6.55 -2.51
N PHE A 65 9.51 5.59 -1.71
CA PHE A 65 8.24 5.65 -1.00
C PHE A 65 8.34 6.58 0.21
N THR A 66 7.36 7.45 0.36
CA THR A 66 7.23 8.35 1.50
C THR A 66 5.83 8.26 2.09
N LEU A 67 5.56 8.96 3.19
CA LEU A 67 4.20 9.05 3.75
C LEU A 67 3.20 9.79 2.86
N ASN A 68 3.67 10.51 1.82
CA ASN A 68 2.79 11.13 0.83
C ASN A 68 2.52 10.20 -0.36
N SER A 69 3.12 9.01 -0.36
CA SER A 69 2.99 8.08 -1.47
C SER A 69 1.66 7.34 -1.45
N ALA A 70 1.05 7.26 -2.64
CA ALA A 70 -0.08 6.40 -2.92
C ALA A 70 0.32 5.34 -3.95
N VAL A 71 -0.04 4.08 -3.69
CA VAL A 71 0.08 2.98 -4.66
C VAL A 71 -1.23 2.82 -5.37
N SER A 72 -1.19 2.70 -6.69
CA SER A 72 -2.39 2.79 -7.54
C SER A 72 -3.39 1.66 -7.36
N ALA A 73 -2.93 0.45 -7.02
CA ALA A 73 -3.78 -0.73 -7.05
C ALA A 73 -3.39 -1.76 -5.98
N CYS A 74 -4.42 -2.28 -5.30
CA CYS A 74 -4.29 -3.28 -4.26
C CYS A 74 -5.23 -4.43 -4.53
N ASN A 75 -4.66 -5.60 -4.71
CA ASN A 75 -5.35 -6.75 -5.26
C ASN A 75 -5.64 -7.79 -4.18
N GLY A 76 -6.60 -8.66 -4.43
CA GLY A 76 -6.97 -9.79 -3.56
C GLY A 76 -8.42 -9.75 -3.08
N ASN A 77 -9.15 -8.65 -3.33
CA ASN A 77 -10.54 -8.47 -2.92
C ASN A 77 -11.55 -8.54 -4.09
N GLU A 78 -11.10 -8.92 -5.27
CA GLU A 78 -11.91 -9.09 -6.49
C GLU A 78 -13.06 -10.11 -6.33
N PRO A 79 -12.95 -11.19 -5.53
CA PRO A 79 -14.07 -12.09 -5.31
C PRO A 79 -15.24 -11.44 -4.55
N GLY A 80 -15.01 -10.34 -3.84
CA GLY A 80 -16.04 -9.52 -3.20
C GLY A 80 -16.73 -8.59 -4.20
N THR A 81 -17.56 -9.15 -5.08
CA THR A 81 -18.11 -8.44 -6.25
C THR A 81 -19.05 -7.27 -5.91
N GLN A 82 -19.53 -7.17 -4.67
CA GLN A 82 -20.32 -6.03 -4.19
C GLN A 82 -19.48 -5.00 -3.41
N LYS A 83 -18.16 -5.05 -3.57
CA LYS A 83 -17.18 -4.07 -3.09
C LYS A 83 -17.02 -4.02 -1.57
N GLU A 84 -16.03 -3.25 -1.11
CA GLU A 84 -15.72 -3.06 0.30
C GLU A 84 -16.84 -2.30 1.03
N VAL A 85 -17.14 -2.71 2.25
CA VAL A 85 -18.28 -2.24 3.05
C VAL A 85 -18.19 -0.73 3.33
N VAL A 86 -16.99 -0.20 3.56
CA VAL A 86 -16.78 1.20 3.92
C VAL A 86 -16.53 2.08 2.69
N SER A 87 -15.60 1.69 1.81
CA SER A 87 -15.15 2.52 0.69
C SER A 87 -15.98 2.36 -0.57
N LEU A 88 -16.76 1.27 -0.70
CA LEU A 88 -17.44 0.90 -1.94
C LEU A 88 -16.46 0.79 -3.13
N LYS A 89 -15.22 0.35 -2.86
CA LYS A 89 -14.18 0.12 -3.87
C LYS A 89 -13.65 -1.30 -3.83
N THR A 90 -13.07 -1.70 -4.96
CA THR A 90 -12.36 -2.97 -5.18
C THR A 90 -11.10 -2.61 -5.99
N GLY A 91 -9.94 -3.15 -5.64
CA GLY A 91 -8.72 -2.84 -6.41
C GLY A 91 -8.19 -1.39 -6.28
N SER A 92 -8.61 -0.61 -5.27
CA SER A 92 -8.31 0.83 -5.19
C SER A 92 -6.92 1.14 -4.62
N SER A 93 -6.60 2.44 -4.62
CA SER A 93 -5.37 3.02 -4.09
C SER A 93 -5.11 2.65 -2.63
N CYS A 94 -3.83 2.68 -2.29
CA CYS A 94 -3.32 2.33 -0.98
C CYS A 94 -2.25 3.29 -0.50
N TYR A 95 -2.18 3.45 0.81
CA TYR A 95 -1.40 4.50 1.45
C TYR A 95 -0.47 3.89 2.50
N ILE A 96 0.68 4.52 2.68
CA ILE A 96 1.61 4.20 3.76
C ILE A 96 1.32 5.13 4.94
N LEU A 97 1.09 4.56 6.11
CA LEU A 97 0.69 5.29 7.31
C LEU A 97 1.86 5.61 8.24
N THR A 98 2.90 4.75 8.25
CA THR A 98 4.06 4.92 9.13
C THR A 98 5.37 4.80 8.37
N GLY A 99 6.39 5.48 8.85
CA GLY A 99 7.69 5.58 8.21
C GLY A 99 8.75 6.03 9.20
N SER A 100 9.84 6.57 8.68
CA SER A 100 10.93 7.09 9.49
C SER A 100 10.48 8.24 10.38
N THR A 101 11.08 8.35 11.56
CA THR A 101 10.87 9.45 12.50
C THR A 101 11.78 10.63 12.23
N ASN A 102 12.86 10.44 11.45
CA ASN A 102 13.91 11.44 11.25
C ASN A 102 14.48 11.52 9.83
N VAL A 103 14.26 10.52 8.97
CA VAL A 103 14.72 10.53 7.58
C VAL A 103 13.58 10.94 6.66
N LYS A 104 13.83 11.95 5.82
CA LYS A 104 12.86 12.48 4.86
C LYS A 104 13.43 12.46 3.43
N ALA A 105 12.55 12.25 2.46
CA ALA A 105 12.79 12.51 1.05
C ALA A 105 11.75 13.53 0.58
N GLU A 106 12.21 14.62 -0.03
CA GLU A 106 11.34 15.68 -0.57
C GLU A 106 10.34 16.26 0.43
N GLY A 107 10.76 16.35 1.71
CA GLY A 107 9.94 16.90 2.80
C GLY A 107 9.01 15.91 3.49
N ALA A 108 8.83 14.71 2.94
CA ALA A 108 8.02 13.64 3.53
C ALA A 108 8.89 12.54 4.13
N TYR A 109 8.44 11.91 5.22
CA TYR A 109 9.18 10.83 5.86
C TYR A 109 9.24 9.59 4.97
N VAL A 110 10.41 8.96 4.88
CA VAL A 110 10.60 7.76 4.04
C VAL A 110 9.92 6.55 4.65
N ALA A 111 9.33 5.70 3.82
CA ALA A 111 8.84 4.39 4.23
C ALA A 111 10.00 3.37 4.24
N PHE A 112 9.89 2.34 5.07
CA PHE A 112 10.88 1.28 5.18
C PHE A 112 10.25 -0.09 5.45
N THR A 113 11.05 -1.14 5.50
CA THR A 113 10.59 -2.48 5.89
C THR A 113 9.88 -2.46 7.25
N GLY A 114 8.59 -2.85 7.26
CA GLY A 114 7.74 -2.83 8.46
C GLY A 114 6.95 -1.53 8.66
N SER A 115 7.05 -0.58 7.73
CA SER A 115 6.05 0.48 7.58
C SER A 115 4.66 -0.12 7.39
N THR A 116 3.68 0.42 8.10
CA THR A 116 2.29 0.00 8.02
C THR A 116 1.59 0.70 6.85
N GLY A 117 0.76 -0.05 6.12
CA GLY A 117 -0.10 0.48 5.08
C GLY A 117 -1.58 0.32 5.40
N MET A 118 -2.41 1.12 4.74
CA MET A 118 -3.86 0.96 4.70
C MET A 118 -4.33 0.98 3.25
N GLY A 119 -5.14 -0.01 2.89
CA GLY A 119 -5.54 -0.20 1.51
C GLY A 119 -7.04 -0.13 1.29
N ASN A 120 -7.41 0.21 0.06
CA ASN A 120 -8.79 0.27 -0.41
C ASN A 120 -9.67 1.24 0.42
N GLN A 121 -9.09 2.37 0.85
CA GLN A 121 -9.71 3.40 1.68
C GLN A 121 -9.51 4.78 1.02
N MET A 122 -10.45 5.70 1.22
CA MET A 122 -10.74 6.91 0.39
C MET A 122 -11.32 6.58 -0.97
#